data_AF-A0A1G0BVG2-F1
#
_entry.id   AF-A0A1G0BVG2-F1
#
_cell.length_a   1.000
_cell.length_b   1.000
_cell.length_c   1.000
_cell.angle_alpha   90.00
_cell.angle_beta   90.00
_cell.angle_gamma   90.00
#
_symmetry.space_group_name_H-M   'P 1'
#
loop_
_entity.id
_entity.type
_entity.pdbx_description
1 polymer ?
#
loop_
_entity_poly.entity_id
_entity_poly.type
_entity_poly.pdbx_seq_one_letter_code
_entity_poly.pdbx_strand_id
1 'polypeptide(L)'
;MVKKYKLIARIILLLIVQFNYAQVGIGTTNPQATLHVQGNVRVTNTNNTTTSTQLLGNCAQGDITSIKVGDGLLLKDNELTASGTGTPTKYKIANISIVTSAPNQNFDNVNLDLSGVNSDIVIFRMGPLHNYTISGISGGTDGRHLIIYNSSAVNLTINSMSSLTPANNIDTLGSSTSTSGVGTIEFVYDGTLSKWIVINIRN
;
A
#
# COMPACT_ATOMS: atom_id res chain seq x y z
N MET A 1 -65.54 -14.34 -50.55
CA MET A 1 -64.78 -15.04 -49.48
C MET A 1 -63.28 -14.72 -49.47
N VAL A 2 -62.60 -14.50 -50.60
CA VAL A 2 -61.13 -14.25 -50.71
C VAL A 2 -60.60 -13.02 -49.95
N LYS A 3 -61.36 -11.92 -49.84
CA LYS A 3 -60.92 -10.69 -49.13
C LYS A 3 -60.73 -10.88 -47.62
N LYS A 4 -61.53 -11.75 -46.97
CA LYS A 4 -61.45 -12.00 -45.52
C LYS A 4 -60.14 -12.73 -45.16
N TYR A 5 -59.73 -13.70 -45.97
CA TYR A 5 -58.47 -14.43 -45.77
C TYR A 5 -57.23 -13.56 -45.99
N LYS A 6 -57.26 -12.60 -46.92
CA LYS A 6 -56.15 -11.63 -47.10
C LYS A 6 -55.99 -10.69 -45.90
N LEU A 7 -57.10 -10.27 -45.29
CA LEU A 7 -57.06 -9.44 -44.08
C LEU A 7 -56.57 -10.24 -42.86
N ILE A 8 -57.07 -11.47 -42.69
CA ILE A 8 -56.63 -12.38 -41.63
C ILE A 8 -55.14 -12.73 -41.78
N ALA A 9 -54.66 -12.99 -43.00
CA ALA A 9 -53.25 -13.24 -43.26
C ALA A 9 -52.35 -12.02 -42.96
N ARG A 10 -52.82 -10.79 -43.24
CA ARG A 10 -52.11 -9.56 -42.87
C ARG A 10 -52.04 -9.36 -41.36
N ILE A 11 -53.12 -9.67 -40.64
CA ILE A 11 -53.18 -9.58 -39.17
C ILE A 11 -52.28 -10.65 -38.53
N ILE A 12 -52.28 -11.87 -39.07
CA ILE A 12 -51.41 -12.96 -38.62
C ILE A 12 -49.93 -12.63 -38.90
N LEU A 13 -49.59 -12.08 -40.07
CA LEU A 13 -48.23 -11.60 -40.38
C LEU A 13 -47.78 -10.47 -39.43
N LEU A 14 -48.70 -9.59 -39.03
CA LEU A 14 -48.44 -8.53 -38.04
C LEU A 14 -48.21 -9.09 -36.62
N LEU A 15 -48.88 -10.20 -36.28
CA LEU A 15 -48.78 -10.87 -34.97
C LEU A 15 -47.56 -11.82 -34.85
N ILE A 16 -46.99 -12.29 -35.98
CA ILE A 16 -45.80 -13.17 -36.02
C ILE A 16 -44.49 -12.37 -35.91
N VAL A 17 -44.53 -11.03 -35.87
CA VAL A 17 -43.36 -10.21 -35.50
C VAL A 17 -43.13 -10.30 -33.99
N GLN A 18 -42.78 -11.51 -33.54
CA GLN A 18 -42.28 -11.77 -32.20
C GLN A 18 -40.94 -11.04 -32.09
N PHE A 19 -40.93 -9.98 -31.27
CA PHE A 19 -39.73 -9.25 -30.87
C PHE A 19 -38.78 -10.20 -30.14
N ASN A 20 -37.98 -10.94 -30.89
CA ASN A 20 -36.85 -11.65 -30.34
C ASN A 20 -35.82 -10.59 -29.97
N TYR A 21 -35.57 -10.49 -28.66
CA TYR A 21 -34.74 -9.52 -27.95
C TYR A 21 -35.37 -8.12 -27.82
N ALA A 22 -36.03 -7.88 -26.69
CA ALA A 22 -36.40 -6.54 -26.24
C ALA A 22 -35.12 -5.77 -25.84
N GLN A 23 -34.33 -5.36 -26.83
CA GLN A 23 -33.17 -4.51 -26.61
C GLN A 23 -33.63 -3.07 -26.45
N VAL A 24 -33.15 -2.40 -25.41
CA VAL A 24 -33.43 -0.99 -25.15
C VAL A 24 -32.24 -0.18 -25.68
N GLY A 25 -32.45 0.51 -26.79
CA GLY A 25 -31.51 1.50 -27.33
C GLY A 25 -31.93 2.91 -26.91
N ILE A 26 -31.03 3.67 -26.28
CA ILE A 26 -31.23 5.10 -25.98
C ILE A 26 -30.16 5.88 -26.76
N GLY A 27 -30.60 6.76 -27.67
CA GLY A 27 -29.70 7.50 -28.55
C GLY A 27 -29.02 6.64 -29.63
N THR A 28 -29.46 5.39 -29.84
CA THR A 28 -28.99 4.49 -30.91
C THR A 28 -30.14 3.72 -31.52
N THR A 29 -30.11 3.51 -32.84
CA THR A 29 -31.06 2.67 -33.58
C THR A 29 -30.57 1.25 -33.78
N ASN A 30 -29.32 0.96 -33.44
CA ASN A 30 -28.69 -0.35 -33.58
C ASN A 30 -28.05 -0.78 -32.25
N PRO A 31 -28.85 -1.10 -31.20
CA PRO A 31 -28.33 -1.54 -29.92
C PRO A 31 -27.46 -2.80 -30.07
N GLN A 32 -26.26 -2.80 -29.48
CA GLN A 32 -25.30 -3.93 -29.54
C GLN A 32 -25.33 -4.80 -28.26
N ALA A 33 -26.17 -4.42 -27.30
CA ALA A 33 -26.39 -5.11 -26.03
C ALA A 33 -27.85 -4.94 -25.63
N THR A 34 -28.31 -5.72 -24.64
CA THR A 34 -29.70 -5.66 -24.13
C THR A 34 -30.09 -4.26 -23.69
N LEU A 35 -29.16 -3.49 -23.14
CA LEU A 35 -29.29 -2.05 -22.93
C LEU A 35 -28.07 -1.36 -23.57
N HIS A 36 -28.28 -0.52 -24.57
CA HIS A 36 -27.23 0.28 -25.21
C HIS A 36 -27.61 1.76 -25.18
N VAL A 37 -26.85 2.56 -24.43
CA VAL A 37 -27.05 4.01 -24.31
C VAL A 37 -25.88 4.72 -24.99
N GLN A 38 -26.15 5.49 -26.05
CA GLN A 38 -25.19 6.45 -26.60
C GLN A 38 -25.38 7.80 -25.90
N GLY A 39 -24.77 7.92 -24.73
CA GLY A 39 -24.86 9.08 -23.85
C GLY A 39 -24.57 8.72 -22.40
N ASN A 40 -24.84 9.65 -21.48
CA ASN A 40 -24.64 9.44 -20.06
C ASN A 40 -25.81 8.65 -19.45
N VAL A 41 -25.50 7.70 -18.58
CA VAL A 41 -26.48 7.01 -17.72
C VAL A 41 -26.40 7.61 -16.32
N ARG A 42 -27.53 8.08 -15.78
CA ARG A 42 -27.66 8.51 -14.39
C ARG A 42 -28.43 7.45 -13.60
N VAL A 43 -27.81 6.91 -12.56
CA VAL A 43 -28.46 5.98 -11.61
C VAL A 43 -28.58 6.70 -10.26
N THR A 44 -29.80 6.79 -9.72
CA THR A 44 -30.08 7.43 -8.43
C THR A 44 -30.35 6.37 -7.34
N ASN A 45 -30.33 6.78 -6.07
CA ASN A 45 -30.59 5.91 -4.91
C ASN A 45 -29.59 4.74 -4.71
N THR A 46 -28.33 4.91 -5.13
CA THR A 46 -27.27 3.90 -4.99
C THR A 46 -26.62 3.85 -3.59
N ASN A 47 -27.31 4.32 -2.54
CA ASN A 47 -26.79 4.45 -1.16
C ASN A 47 -25.44 5.21 -1.07
N ASN A 48 -25.24 6.22 -1.93
CA ASN A 48 -24.07 7.08 -1.88
C ASN A 48 -24.26 8.13 -0.78
N THR A 49 -23.35 8.17 0.19
CA THR A 49 -23.25 9.30 1.12
C THR A 49 -22.79 10.55 0.35
N THR A 50 -22.80 11.73 0.97
CA THR A 50 -22.45 13.00 0.29
C THR A 50 -21.02 13.06 -0.28
N THR A 51 -20.21 12.02 -0.07
CA THR A 51 -18.87 11.83 -0.63
C THR A 51 -18.79 10.46 -1.31
N SER A 52 -18.57 10.43 -2.63
CA SER A 52 -18.50 9.20 -3.40
C SER A 52 -17.24 8.39 -3.10
N THR A 53 -17.39 7.26 -2.39
CA THR A 53 -16.31 6.30 -2.09
C THR A 53 -16.47 4.97 -2.81
N GLN A 54 -17.46 4.86 -3.71
CA GLN A 54 -17.89 3.60 -4.28
C GLN A 54 -17.70 3.60 -5.81
N LEU A 55 -17.19 2.49 -6.33
CA LEU A 55 -17.23 2.14 -7.75
C LEU A 55 -18.49 1.30 -8.00
N LEU A 56 -19.14 1.43 -9.16
CA LEU A 56 -20.19 0.50 -9.57
C LEU A 56 -19.57 -0.66 -10.35
N GLY A 57 -19.90 -1.89 -10.02
CA GLY A 57 -19.50 -3.09 -10.76
C GLY A 57 -20.52 -4.21 -10.60
N ASN A 58 -20.24 -5.39 -11.16
CA ASN A 58 -21.18 -6.52 -11.10
C ASN A 58 -20.92 -7.42 -9.88
N CYS A 59 -21.99 -8.01 -9.33
CA CYS A 59 -21.90 -9.10 -8.37
C CYS A 59 -21.85 -10.48 -9.09
N ALA A 60 -21.74 -11.56 -8.33
CA ALA A 60 -21.74 -12.93 -8.87
C ALA A 60 -23.03 -13.30 -9.63
N GLN A 61 -24.13 -12.59 -9.35
CA GLN A 61 -25.42 -12.73 -10.02
C GLN A 61 -25.56 -11.82 -11.26
N GLY A 62 -24.57 -10.96 -11.52
CA GLY A 62 -24.57 -10.05 -12.68
C GLY A 62 -25.26 -8.70 -12.45
N ASP A 63 -25.78 -8.44 -11.24
CA ASP A 63 -26.41 -7.16 -10.90
C ASP A 63 -25.36 -6.05 -10.75
N ILE A 64 -25.69 -4.84 -11.23
CA ILE A 64 -24.87 -3.65 -11.02
C ILE A 64 -25.10 -3.14 -9.60
N THR A 65 -24.09 -3.28 -8.75
CA THR A 65 -24.13 -2.86 -7.35
C THR A 65 -22.91 -2.03 -6.99
N SER A 66 -22.93 -1.38 -5.83
CA SER A 66 -21.74 -0.71 -5.32
C SER A 66 -20.68 -1.73 -4.88
N ILE A 67 -19.44 -1.45 -5.27
CA ILE A 67 -18.25 -2.13 -4.78
C ILE A 67 -17.65 -1.23 -3.70
N LYS A 68 -17.44 -1.80 -2.50
CA LYS A 68 -16.70 -1.13 -1.43
C LYS A 68 -15.22 -1.09 -1.83
N VAL A 69 -14.69 0.11 -2.07
CA VAL A 69 -13.27 0.31 -2.31
C VAL A 69 -12.58 0.39 -0.94
N GLY A 70 -11.58 -0.48 -0.72
CA GLY A 70 -10.74 -0.45 0.48
C GLY A 70 -9.68 0.66 0.42
N ASP A 71 -8.91 0.80 1.49
CA ASP A 71 -7.78 1.71 1.51
C ASP A 71 -6.67 1.24 0.55
N GLY A 72 -5.82 2.14 0.09
CA GLY A 72 -4.72 1.76 -0.78
C GLY A 72 -5.10 1.64 -2.26
N LEU A 73 -6.18 2.25 -2.74
CA LEU A 73 -6.63 2.28 -4.14
C LEU A 73 -6.84 3.73 -4.64
N LEU A 74 -6.27 4.09 -5.79
CA LEU A 74 -6.35 5.40 -6.47
C LEU A 74 -7.06 5.21 -7.81
N LEU A 75 -8.10 6.02 -8.06
CA LEU A 75 -8.74 6.12 -9.38
C LEU A 75 -8.24 7.38 -10.10
N LYS A 76 -7.47 7.20 -11.17
CA LYS A 76 -6.99 8.28 -12.04
C LYS A 76 -7.09 7.82 -13.49
N ASP A 77 -7.53 8.70 -14.39
CA ASP A 77 -7.61 8.41 -15.84
C ASP A 77 -8.41 7.12 -16.19
N ASN A 78 -9.44 6.81 -15.40
CA ASN A 78 -10.25 5.57 -15.46
C ASN A 78 -9.49 4.26 -15.12
N GLU A 79 -8.29 4.35 -14.56
CA GLU A 79 -7.54 3.21 -14.05
C GLU A 79 -7.66 3.13 -12.53
N LEU A 80 -8.17 2.02 -12.02
CA LEU A 80 -8.08 1.69 -10.60
C LEU A 80 -6.69 1.11 -10.34
N THR A 81 -5.84 1.90 -9.70
CA THR A 81 -4.49 1.52 -9.29
C THR A 81 -4.47 1.35 -7.78
N ALA A 82 -3.51 0.61 -7.22
CA ALA A 82 -3.27 0.71 -5.78
C ALA A 82 -2.71 2.12 -5.47
N SER A 83 -3.30 2.88 -4.54
CA SER A 83 -2.86 4.21 -4.08
C SER A 83 -1.50 4.22 -3.36
N GLY A 84 -0.69 3.19 -3.58
CA GLY A 84 0.74 3.20 -3.38
C GLY A 84 1.49 3.63 -4.64
N THR A 85 1.06 4.67 -5.37
CA THR A 85 1.90 5.32 -6.39
C THR A 85 3.02 6.10 -5.69
N GLY A 86 3.94 5.31 -5.19
CA GLY A 86 5.27 5.62 -4.74
C GLY A 86 6.12 4.38 -4.90
N THR A 87 6.06 3.72 -6.06
CA THR A 87 6.88 2.59 -6.53
C THR A 87 6.64 1.27 -5.76
N PRO A 88 6.52 0.10 -6.43
CA PRO A 88 6.56 -1.18 -5.74
C PRO A 88 7.88 -1.25 -4.98
N THR A 89 7.83 -1.37 -3.65
CA THR A 89 8.99 -1.39 -2.75
C THR A 89 9.97 -0.22 -2.92
N LYS A 90 9.76 0.89 -2.21
CA LYS A 90 10.86 1.83 -1.94
C LYS A 90 11.53 1.43 -0.64
N TYR A 91 12.67 0.76 -0.72
CA TYR A 91 13.69 0.87 0.33
C TYR A 91 14.21 2.31 0.31
N LYS A 92 13.41 3.26 0.83
CA LYS A 92 13.83 4.65 0.91
C LYS A 92 15.01 4.76 1.88
N ILE A 93 15.93 5.64 1.55
CA ILE A 93 17.10 5.94 2.35
C ILE A 93 16.95 7.34 2.92
N ALA A 94 16.98 7.48 4.24
CA ALA A 94 17.14 8.76 4.91
C ALA A 94 18.59 8.93 5.40
N ASN A 95 19.11 10.15 5.34
CA ASN A 95 20.38 10.49 5.97
C ASN A 95 20.11 10.93 7.41
N ILE A 96 20.81 10.31 8.37
CA ILE A 96 20.74 10.66 9.79
C ILE A 96 22.10 11.23 10.20
N SER A 97 22.10 12.44 10.75
CA SER A 97 23.30 13.09 11.26
C SER A 97 23.61 12.59 12.66
N ILE A 98 24.68 11.81 12.81
CA ILE A 98 25.25 11.40 14.09
C ILE A 98 26.59 12.12 14.23
N VAL A 99 26.79 12.83 15.35
CA VAL A 99 28.03 13.59 15.61
C VAL A 99 28.77 12.94 16.77
N THR A 100 29.97 12.44 16.49
CA THR A 100 30.87 11.85 17.50
C THR A 100 31.93 12.85 17.95
N SER A 101 32.01 13.14 19.24
CA SER A 101 33.04 14.00 19.84
C SER A 101 34.28 13.25 20.32
N ALA A 102 34.19 11.91 20.45
CA ALA A 102 35.29 11.05 20.86
C ALA A 102 35.16 9.64 20.25
N PRO A 103 36.25 8.84 20.20
CA PRO A 103 36.19 7.43 19.86
C PRO A 103 35.27 6.64 20.79
N ASN A 104 34.52 5.71 20.20
CA ASN A 104 33.62 4.77 20.86
C ASN A 104 32.47 5.42 21.65
N GLN A 105 32.05 6.62 21.25
CA GLN A 105 30.89 7.28 21.85
C GLN A 105 29.64 6.42 21.70
N ASN A 106 28.90 6.24 22.79
CA ASN A 106 27.63 5.50 22.81
C ASN A 106 26.45 6.45 22.59
N PHE A 107 25.57 6.08 21.67
CA PHE A 107 24.29 6.72 21.43
C PHE A 107 23.18 5.80 21.94
N ASP A 108 22.58 6.22 23.05
CA ASP A 108 21.42 5.54 23.58
C ASP A 108 20.13 6.15 23.04
N ASN A 109 19.15 5.30 22.71
CA ASN A 109 17.83 5.72 22.21
C ASN A 109 17.89 6.60 20.94
N VAL A 110 18.65 6.19 19.93
CA VAL A 110 18.75 6.92 18.66
C VAL A 110 17.35 7.20 18.10
N ASN A 111 16.99 8.48 18.02
CA ASN A 111 15.71 8.88 17.47
C ASN A 111 15.79 8.99 15.94
N LEU A 112 15.10 8.08 15.27
CA LEU A 112 15.00 8.03 13.81
C LEU A 112 13.70 8.63 13.29
N ASP A 113 12.86 9.23 14.15
CA ASP A 113 11.52 9.74 13.82
C ASP A 113 10.62 8.71 13.10
N LEU A 114 10.58 7.49 13.68
CA LEU A 114 9.93 6.32 13.08
C LEU A 114 8.40 6.45 12.96
N SER A 115 7.79 7.38 13.69
CA SER A 115 6.35 7.67 13.65
C SER A 115 6.02 8.98 12.91
N GLY A 116 7.03 9.76 12.52
CA GLY A 116 6.89 11.03 11.82
C GLY A 116 7.41 10.95 10.38
N VAL A 117 8.41 11.76 10.06
CA VAL A 117 8.90 11.96 8.69
C VAL A 117 9.52 10.69 8.10
N ASN A 118 9.99 9.78 8.95
CA ASN A 118 10.62 8.53 8.54
C ASN A 118 9.72 7.30 8.74
N SER A 119 8.40 7.49 8.78
CA SER A 119 7.42 6.42 8.93
C SER A 119 7.45 5.37 7.83
N ASP A 120 7.87 5.75 6.61
CA ASP A 120 7.98 4.86 5.44
C ASP A 120 9.44 4.60 5.01
N ILE A 121 10.41 4.96 5.85
CA ILE A 121 11.84 4.74 5.61
C ILE A 121 12.26 3.42 6.22
N VAL A 122 13.03 2.65 5.44
CA VAL A 122 13.64 1.39 5.87
C VAL A 122 15.13 1.55 6.10
N ILE A 123 15.84 2.33 5.27
CA ILE A 123 17.30 2.46 5.37
C ILE A 123 17.68 3.81 5.96
N PHE A 124 18.48 3.79 7.01
CA PHE A 124 19.04 4.98 7.65
C PHE A 124 20.55 5.02 7.44
N ARG A 125 20.99 5.94 6.58
CA ARG A 125 22.41 6.17 6.32
C ARG A 125 22.99 7.06 7.40
N MET A 126 24.09 6.63 8.00
CA MET A 126 24.88 7.39 8.97
C MET A 126 26.37 7.14 8.75
N GLY A 127 27.21 8.11 9.11
CA GLY A 127 28.65 8.01 8.89
C GLY A 127 29.43 9.08 9.67
N PRO A 128 29.56 8.94 11.00
CA PRO A 128 30.32 9.86 11.83
C PRO A 128 31.84 9.71 11.62
N LEU A 129 32.62 10.57 12.29
CA LEU A 129 34.08 10.66 12.15
C LEU A 129 34.86 9.64 13.01
N HIS A 130 34.27 9.15 14.09
CA HIS A 130 34.89 8.20 14.99
C HIS A 130 34.07 6.91 15.09
N ASN A 131 34.72 5.82 15.53
CA ASN A 131 34.01 4.61 15.94
C ASN A 131 32.93 4.97 16.95
N TYR A 132 31.77 4.34 16.84
CA TYR A 132 30.59 4.70 17.62
C TYR A 132 29.76 3.48 17.93
N THR A 133 28.98 3.60 18.99
CA THR A 133 28.12 2.52 19.47
C THR A 133 26.67 2.99 19.50
N ILE A 134 25.75 2.12 19.13
CA ILE A 134 24.32 2.31 19.35
C ILE A 134 23.86 1.22 20.33
N SER A 135 23.30 1.64 21.45
CA SER A 135 22.74 0.73 22.46
C SER A 135 21.23 0.63 22.42
N GLY A 136 20.56 1.57 21.75
CA GLY A 136 19.12 1.57 21.62
C GLY A 136 18.63 2.46 20.49
N ILE A 137 17.45 2.12 19.95
CA ILE A 137 16.75 2.88 18.92
C ILE A 137 15.38 3.26 19.49
N SER A 138 15.06 4.55 19.44
CA SER A 138 13.80 5.06 19.98
C SER A 138 12.62 4.70 19.10
N GLY A 139 11.55 4.22 19.75
CA GLY A 139 10.32 3.82 19.08
C GLY A 139 10.37 2.38 18.57
N GLY A 140 9.40 2.04 17.73
CA GLY A 140 9.20 0.68 17.25
C GLY A 140 7.72 0.32 17.31
N THR A 141 7.19 -0.18 16.19
CA THR A 141 5.89 -0.83 16.13
C THR A 141 6.12 -2.29 15.79
N ASP A 142 5.28 -3.18 16.30
CA ASP A 142 5.44 -4.61 16.05
C ASP A 142 5.64 -4.91 14.55
N GLY A 143 6.66 -5.71 14.23
CA GLY A 143 7.04 -6.04 12.85
C GLY A 143 7.74 -4.93 12.06
N ARG A 144 8.07 -3.78 12.68
CA ARG A 144 8.82 -2.71 12.00
C ARG A 144 10.21 -3.21 11.62
N HIS A 145 10.53 -3.06 10.34
CA HIS A 145 11.82 -3.43 9.78
C HIS A 145 12.64 -2.19 9.44
N LEU A 146 13.93 -2.17 9.82
CA LEU A 146 14.87 -1.11 9.42
C LEU A 146 16.29 -1.65 9.22
N ILE A 147 17.07 -0.91 8.43
CA ILE A 147 18.48 -1.16 8.14
C ILE A 147 19.26 0.11 8.48
N ILE A 148 20.27 -0.01 9.33
CA ILE A 148 21.28 1.04 9.46
C ILE A 148 22.37 0.78 8.43
N TYR A 149 22.62 1.76 7.57
CA TYR A 149 23.75 1.76 6.65
C TYR A 149 24.85 2.66 7.20
N ASN A 150 25.91 2.04 7.74
CA ASN A 150 27.12 2.73 8.11
C ASN A 150 27.93 3.04 6.83
N SER A 151 27.97 4.31 6.45
CA SER A 151 28.62 4.75 5.21
C SER A 151 30.04 5.28 5.39
N SER A 152 30.60 5.22 6.60
CA SER A 152 31.98 5.66 6.89
C SER A 152 32.90 4.46 7.14
N ALA A 153 34.22 4.69 7.02
CA ALA A 153 35.24 3.68 7.25
C ALA A 153 35.47 3.35 8.74
N VAL A 154 34.78 4.03 9.65
CA VAL A 154 34.81 3.76 11.08
C VAL A 154 33.78 2.70 11.45
N ASN A 155 34.02 1.96 12.54
CA ASN A 155 33.15 0.86 12.95
C ASN A 155 31.91 1.38 13.68
N LEU A 156 30.74 0.86 13.28
CA LEU A 156 29.51 0.93 14.08
C LEU A 156 29.43 -0.33 14.95
N THR A 157 29.30 -0.16 16.27
CA THR A 157 29.01 -1.26 17.20
C THR A 157 27.56 -1.18 17.68
N ILE A 158 26.90 -2.31 17.80
CA ILE A 158 25.59 -2.47 18.42
C ILE A 158 25.78 -3.20 19.75
N ASN A 159 25.42 -2.54 20.83
CA ASN A 159 25.43 -3.17 22.15
C ASN A 159 24.13 -3.92 22.41
N SER A 160 24.27 -5.13 22.94
CA SER A 160 23.14 -5.97 23.32
C SER A 160 22.57 -5.52 24.66
N MET A 161 21.25 -5.29 24.71
CA MET A 161 20.45 -5.10 25.93
C MET A 161 21.02 -4.06 26.90
N SER A 162 21.59 -2.97 26.38
CA SER A 162 22.28 -1.95 27.19
C SER A 162 21.65 -0.56 27.10
N SER A 163 20.40 -0.45 26.63
CA SER A 163 19.69 0.82 26.57
C SER A 163 19.13 1.23 27.92
N LEU A 164 19.11 2.53 28.21
CA LEU A 164 18.49 3.07 29.42
C LEU A 164 16.96 3.00 29.37
N THR A 165 16.37 2.91 28.17
CA THR A 165 14.93 2.73 27.98
C THR A 165 14.65 1.30 27.55
N PRO A 166 13.95 0.49 28.37
CA PRO A 166 13.74 -0.92 28.07
C PRO A 166 13.14 -1.20 26.68
N ALA A 167 12.19 -0.37 26.25
CA ALA A 167 11.52 -0.49 24.94
C ALA A 167 12.46 -0.26 23.74
N ASN A 168 13.59 0.42 23.96
CA ASN A 168 14.53 0.78 22.91
C ASN A 168 15.72 -0.20 22.84
N ASN A 169 15.77 -1.17 23.75
CA ASN A 169 16.84 -2.17 23.78
C ASN A 169 16.98 -2.87 22.44
N ILE A 170 18.22 -3.20 22.11
CA ILE A 170 18.56 -4.01 20.96
C ILE A 170 19.08 -5.35 21.46
N ASP A 171 18.44 -6.43 21.06
CA ASP A 171 18.88 -7.80 21.27
C ASP A 171 19.65 -8.27 20.04
N THR A 172 20.95 -8.51 20.22
CA THR A 172 21.80 -9.06 19.15
C THR A 172 21.74 -10.59 19.08
N LEU A 173 20.86 -11.22 19.87
CA LEU A 173 20.77 -12.67 20.09
C LEU A 173 22.06 -13.27 20.66
N GLY A 174 22.87 -12.44 21.33
CA GLY A 174 24.17 -12.81 21.86
C GLY A 174 24.91 -11.59 22.42
N SER A 175 26.21 -11.52 22.12
CA SER A 175 27.07 -10.40 22.51
C SER A 175 26.94 -9.21 21.56
N SER A 176 27.52 -8.07 21.94
CA SER A 176 27.69 -6.93 21.04
C SER A 176 28.32 -7.36 19.72
N THR A 177 27.95 -6.65 18.65
CA THR A 177 28.34 -6.96 17.28
C THR A 177 28.58 -5.68 16.51
N SER A 178 29.37 -5.73 15.44
CA SER A 178 29.86 -4.51 14.79
C SER A 178 30.01 -4.66 13.29
N THR A 179 29.95 -3.53 12.58
CA THR A 179 30.50 -3.43 11.22
C THR A 179 32.02 -3.27 11.27
N SER A 180 32.71 -3.69 10.20
CA SER A 180 34.13 -3.45 9.95
C SER A 180 34.29 -2.36 8.89
N GLY A 181 34.10 -1.10 9.31
CA GLY A 181 33.96 0.04 8.43
C GLY A 181 32.57 0.09 7.79
N VAL A 182 32.52 0.35 6.48
CA VAL A 182 31.27 0.46 5.72
C VAL A 182 30.50 -0.85 5.81
N GLY A 183 29.21 -0.80 6.11
CA GLY A 183 28.40 -2.00 6.29
C GLY A 183 26.95 -1.71 6.64
N THR A 184 26.13 -2.76 6.73
CA THR A 184 24.72 -2.65 7.12
C THR A 184 24.37 -3.57 8.27
N ILE A 185 23.47 -3.09 9.15
CA ILE A 185 22.88 -3.90 10.21
C ILE A 185 21.36 -3.82 10.07
N GLU A 186 20.71 -4.98 10.10
CA GLU A 186 19.27 -5.15 9.86
C GLU A 186 18.56 -5.50 11.17
N PHE A 187 17.43 -4.84 11.43
CA PHE A 187 16.70 -4.92 12.68
C PHE A 187 15.21 -5.13 12.43
N VAL A 188 14.57 -5.94 13.27
CA VAL A 188 13.11 -6.03 13.38
C VAL A 188 12.66 -5.71 14.80
N TYR A 189 11.60 -4.93 14.97
CA TYR A 189 11.02 -4.67 16.28
C TYR A 189 10.04 -5.77 16.67
N ASP A 190 10.28 -6.39 17.83
CA ASP A 190 9.36 -7.31 18.48
C ASP A 190 8.48 -6.53 19.47
N GLY A 191 7.21 -6.33 19.11
CA GLY A 191 6.25 -5.60 19.94
C GLY A 191 5.80 -6.38 21.18
N THR A 192 5.94 -7.71 21.19
CA THR A 192 5.61 -8.54 22.35
C THR A 192 6.70 -8.42 23.41
N LEU A 193 7.96 -8.46 22.99
CA LEU A 193 9.11 -8.32 23.89
C LEU A 193 9.55 -6.88 24.11
N SER A 194 8.97 -5.93 23.36
CA SER A 194 9.29 -4.50 23.39
C SER A 194 10.79 -4.23 23.22
N LYS A 195 11.37 -4.74 22.12
CA LYS A 195 12.78 -4.54 21.79
C LYS A 195 13.07 -4.72 20.31
N TRP A 196 14.16 -4.16 19.85
CA TRP A 196 14.72 -4.42 18.52
C TRP A 196 15.52 -5.72 18.54
N ILE A 197 15.45 -6.51 17.47
CA ILE A 197 16.21 -7.74 17.28
C ILE A 197 17.11 -7.55 16.06
N VAL A 198 18.41 -7.79 16.20
CA VAL A 198 19.32 -7.84 15.05
C VAL A 198 19.13 -9.16 14.32
N ILE A 199 18.85 -9.09 13.02
CA ILE A 199 18.62 -10.28 12.19
C ILE A 199 19.72 -10.50 11.14
N ASN A 200 20.50 -9.47 10.81
CA ASN A 200 21.58 -9.58 9.84
C ASN A 200 22.63 -8.48 10.00
N ILE A 201 23.86 -8.81 9.61
CA ILE A 201 25.00 -7.88 9.54
C ILE A 201 25.79 -8.18 8.28
N ARG A 202 26.12 -7.13 7.54
CA ARG A 202 26.98 -7.23 6.35
C ARG A 202 28.09 -6.19 6.42
N ASN A 203 29.30 -6.63 6.15
CA ASN A 203 30.50 -5.82 5.99
C ASN A 203 30.86 -5.70 4.52
#